data_AF-A0A8X6KXL2-F1
#
_entry.id   AF-A0A8X6KXL2-F1
#
_cell.length_a   1.000
_cell.length_b   1.000
_cell.length_c   1.000
_cell.angle_alpha   90.00
_cell.angle_beta   90.00
_cell.angle_gamma   90.00
#
_symmetry.space_group_name_H-M   'P 1'
#
loop_
_entity.id
_entity.type
_entity.pdbx_description
1 polymer ?
#
loop_
_entity_poly.entity_id
_entity_poly.type
_entity_poly.pdbx_seq_one_letter_code
_entity_poly.pdbx_strand_id
1 'polypeptide(L)'
;MRRPAIEEVALSLCEKSILDCAHQAMDSLLQKFLEDATKDAASHLPIYHTIPPTSRVIQWVWDIREQVDGILRAVQNVSHLLADDVFHKWSDKIPHLLKEKLHQPLILRENNSIVVNFDDQLETVIREVKHLIRLRGESCLPEEAHSFYRQRDQLGEQRIVLKAIVDRYNELRAELLSIEMPLVQPVLHRMDALLLPGETNVIWSDEGVSEYLRNVEDSSLVIHSQVQVAKKNLREIQDLCYAWGNNEPILCEKALPLDLATLKTGDSVVDEELKPMMMDDGKRIHLLLQVEKINDIVQVNMK
;
A
#
# COMPACT_ATOMS: atom_id res chain seq x y z
N MET A 1 -33.19 32.64 9.53
CA MET A 1 -32.20 33.07 8.51
C MET A 1 -30.93 33.50 9.24
N ARG A 2 -30.02 32.55 9.52
CA ARG A 2 -28.66 32.87 9.99
C ARG A 2 -27.85 33.32 8.77
N ARG A 3 -27.13 34.43 8.86
CA ARG A 3 -26.32 34.97 7.75
C ARG A 3 -24.89 34.41 7.90
N PRO A 4 -24.51 33.37 7.16
CA PRO A 4 -23.25 32.64 7.37
C PRO A 4 -22.00 33.50 7.16
N ALA A 5 -22.07 34.53 6.30
CA ALA A 5 -20.91 35.35 5.96
C ALA A 5 -20.42 36.30 7.08
N ILE A 6 -21.28 36.66 8.05
CA ILE A 6 -20.88 37.52 9.17
C ILE A 6 -20.32 36.67 10.31
N GLU A 7 -20.80 35.43 10.48
CA GLU A 7 -20.29 34.51 11.49
C GLU A 7 -18.87 34.06 11.15
N GLU A 8 -18.58 33.54 9.96
CA GLU A 8 -17.26 32.96 9.65
C GLU A 8 -16.09 33.96 9.72
N VAL A 9 -16.27 35.16 9.17
CA VAL A 9 -15.20 36.16 9.11
C VAL A 9 -15.09 36.95 10.42
N ALA A 10 -16.21 37.27 11.07
CA ALA A 10 -16.16 37.99 12.34
C ALA A 10 -15.80 37.08 13.51
N LEU A 11 -16.21 35.80 13.53
CA LEU A 11 -15.73 34.84 14.52
C LEU A 11 -14.24 34.62 14.35
N SER A 12 -13.75 34.29 13.16
CA SER A 12 -12.30 34.07 12.97
C SER A 12 -11.42 35.29 13.29
N LEU A 13 -11.90 36.51 13.08
CA LEU A 13 -11.22 37.73 13.54
C LEU A 13 -11.28 37.88 15.07
N CYS A 14 -12.43 37.63 15.68
CA CYS A 14 -12.62 37.71 17.12
C CYS A 14 -11.80 36.63 17.84
N GLU A 15 -11.70 35.43 17.27
CA GLU A 15 -10.90 34.31 17.77
C GLU A 15 -9.41 34.62 17.76
N LYS A 16 -8.89 35.14 16.64
CA LYS A 16 -7.50 35.61 16.57
C LYS A 16 -7.25 36.70 17.59
N SER A 17 -8.16 37.68 17.69
CA SER A 17 -8.04 38.75 18.69
C SER A 17 -8.09 38.22 20.12
N ILE A 18 -8.89 37.20 20.43
CA ILE A 18 -8.97 36.60 21.78
C ILE A 18 -7.70 35.80 22.08
N LEU A 19 -7.18 35.04 21.13
CA LEU A 19 -5.92 34.30 21.27
C LEU A 19 -4.72 35.26 21.42
N ASP A 20 -4.69 36.34 20.64
CA ASP A 20 -3.65 37.38 20.73
C ASP A 20 -3.73 38.13 22.07
N CYS A 21 -4.94 38.47 22.53
CA CYS A 21 -5.15 39.05 23.86
C CYS A 21 -4.75 38.09 24.98
N ALA A 22 -5.06 36.79 24.86
CA ALA A 22 -4.68 35.78 25.83
C ALA A 22 -3.15 35.61 25.90
N HIS A 23 -2.48 35.63 24.75
CA HIS A 23 -1.02 35.60 24.65
C HIS A 23 -0.41 36.82 25.35
N GLN A 24 -0.84 38.04 25.00
CA GLN A 24 -0.35 39.27 25.62
C GLN A 24 -0.60 39.33 27.13
N ALA A 25 -1.77 38.86 27.57
CA ALA A 25 -2.10 38.79 29.00
C ALA A 25 -1.20 37.77 29.73
N MET A 26 -0.93 36.61 29.13
CA MET A 26 -0.05 35.60 29.70
C MET A 26 1.41 36.09 29.78
N ASP A 27 1.89 36.80 28.76
CA ASP A 27 3.23 37.41 28.76
C ASP A 27 3.34 38.50 29.84
N SER A 28 2.31 39.35 29.99
CA SER A 28 2.28 40.36 31.05
C SER A 28 2.29 39.73 32.45
N LEU A 29 1.60 38.61 32.63
CA LEU A 29 1.62 37.87 33.89
C LEU A 29 2.97 37.20 34.16
N LEU A 30 3.59 36.61 33.14
CA LEU A 30 4.94 36.04 33.25
C LEU A 30 5.97 37.12 33.58
N GLN A 31 5.86 38.29 32.96
CA GLN A 31 6.74 39.42 33.25
C GLN A 31 6.56 39.93 34.68
N LYS A 32 5.32 40.13 35.14
CA LYS A 32 5.02 40.48 36.55
C LYS A 32 5.54 39.43 37.52
N PHE A 33 5.35 38.15 37.20
CA PHE A 33 5.85 37.05 38.01
C PHE A 33 7.37 37.07 38.10
N LEU A 34 8.08 37.27 36.99
CA LEU A 34 9.55 37.32 36.97
C LEU A 34 10.12 38.54 37.68
N GLU A 35 9.46 39.70 37.59
CA GLU A 35 9.86 40.94 38.29
C GLU A 35 9.62 40.83 39.82
N ASP A 36 8.45 40.34 40.23
CA ASP A 36 8.03 40.28 41.64
C ASP A 36 8.53 39.02 42.38
N ALA A 37 8.92 37.94 41.69
CA ALA A 37 9.48 36.72 42.31
C ALA A 37 10.94 36.89 42.80
N THR A 38 11.50 38.10 42.72
CA THR A 38 12.79 38.43 43.32
C THR A 38 12.70 38.42 44.86
N LYS A 39 13.84 38.21 45.54
CA LYS A 39 13.90 37.85 46.98
C LYS A 39 13.21 38.82 47.96
N ASP A 40 12.82 40.01 47.50
CA ASP A 40 12.15 41.07 48.27
C ASP A 40 10.63 41.20 47.95
N ALA A 41 9.98 40.15 47.45
CA ALA A 41 8.54 40.14 47.13
C ALA A 41 7.62 40.69 48.25
N ALA A 42 8.03 40.54 49.52
CA ALA A 42 7.23 40.99 50.67
C ALA A 42 7.14 42.52 50.81
N SER A 43 8.15 43.29 50.35
CA SER A 43 8.20 44.75 50.50
C SER A 43 7.56 45.50 49.32
N HIS A 44 7.49 44.87 48.15
CA HIS A 44 7.08 45.51 46.90
C HIS A 44 5.60 45.32 46.50
N LEU A 45 4.83 44.48 47.19
CA LEU A 45 3.41 44.23 46.89
C LEU A 45 2.48 45.27 47.53
N PRO A 46 1.99 46.29 46.80
CA PRO A 46 1.32 47.45 47.37
C PRO A 46 -0.15 47.20 47.71
N ILE A 47 -0.73 46.06 47.30
CA ILE A 47 -2.18 45.83 47.35
C ILE A 47 -2.63 45.13 48.66
N TYR A 48 -1.71 44.54 49.44
CA TYR A 48 -2.03 43.71 50.62
C TYR A 48 -1.29 44.13 51.90
N HIS A 49 -1.08 45.44 52.09
CA HIS A 49 -0.32 46.01 53.21
C HIS A 49 -0.98 45.77 54.59
N THR A 50 -2.28 45.46 54.62
CA THR A 50 -3.03 45.11 55.84
C THR A 50 -2.82 43.67 56.30
N ILE A 51 -2.13 42.85 55.50
CA ILE A 51 -1.99 41.40 55.69
C ILE A 51 -0.53 41.06 56.04
N PRO A 52 -0.27 40.08 56.93
CA PRO A 52 1.08 39.65 57.26
C PRO A 52 1.91 39.28 56.02
N PRO A 53 3.24 39.49 56.05
CA PRO A 53 4.10 39.38 54.87
C PRO A 53 4.05 37.99 54.19
N THR A 54 3.99 36.91 54.97
CA THR A 54 3.87 35.55 54.44
C THR A 54 2.50 35.30 53.79
N SER A 55 1.43 35.77 54.41
CA SER A 55 0.06 35.65 53.88
C SER A 55 -0.17 36.51 52.63
N ARG A 56 0.52 37.65 52.53
CA ARG A 56 0.51 38.54 51.35
C ARG A 56 1.09 37.85 50.11
N VAL A 57 2.24 37.19 50.24
CA VAL A 57 2.85 36.48 49.12
C VAL A 57 1.98 35.30 48.69
N ILE A 58 1.36 34.59 49.64
CA ILE A 58 0.43 33.48 49.33
C ILE A 58 -0.81 34.00 48.59
N GLN A 59 -1.38 35.13 49.01
CA GLN A 59 -2.55 35.71 48.36
C GLN A 59 -2.22 36.22 46.94
N TRP A 60 -1.06 36.83 46.75
CA TRP A 60 -0.58 37.23 45.43
C TRP A 60 -0.39 36.04 44.48
N VAL A 61 0.21 34.94 44.95
CA VAL A 61 0.32 33.69 44.18
C VAL A 61 -1.05 33.13 43.81
N TRP A 62 -2.02 33.21 44.73
CA TRP A 62 -3.39 32.78 44.48
C TRP A 62 -4.09 33.65 43.43
N ASP A 63 -3.96 34.97 43.50
CA ASP A 63 -4.53 35.89 42.52
C ASP A 63 -3.91 35.71 41.12
N ILE A 64 -2.60 35.47 41.02
CA ILE A 64 -1.96 35.11 39.74
C ILE A 64 -2.53 33.81 39.20
N ARG A 65 -2.69 32.79 40.06
CA ARG A 65 -3.26 31.50 39.64
C ARG A 65 -4.69 31.67 39.12
N GLU A 66 -5.50 32.49 39.76
CA GLU A 66 -6.87 32.76 39.31
C GLU A 66 -6.91 33.56 38.00
N GLN A 67 -5.98 34.50 37.80
CA GLN A 67 -5.84 35.22 36.52
C GLN A 67 -5.42 34.28 35.38
N VAL A 68 -4.47 33.36 35.63
CA VAL A 68 -4.07 32.33 34.65
C VAL A 68 -5.24 31.40 34.34
N ASP A 69 -6.00 30.97 35.34
CA ASP A 69 -7.16 30.10 35.14
C ASP A 69 -8.28 30.83 34.36
N GLY A 70 -8.48 32.13 34.59
CA GLY A 70 -9.38 32.97 33.81
C GLY A 70 -8.99 33.05 32.32
N ILE A 71 -7.70 33.26 32.03
CA ILE A 71 -7.18 33.26 30.66
C ILE A 71 -7.32 31.86 30.03
N LEU A 72 -6.99 30.81 30.76
CA LEU A 72 -7.12 29.43 30.28
C LEU A 72 -8.56 29.09 29.93
N ARG A 73 -9.54 29.48 30.76
CA ARG A 73 -10.97 29.32 30.47
C ARG A 73 -11.38 30.08 29.22
N ALA A 74 -10.91 31.32 29.03
CA ALA A 74 -11.20 32.10 27.83
C ALA A 74 -10.65 31.42 26.56
N VAL A 75 -9.44 30.88 26.62
CA VAL A 75 -8.83 30.12 25.51
C VAL A 75 -9.58 28.81 25.26
N GLN A 76 -9.96 28.06 26.31
CA GLN A 76 -10.74 26.83 26.18
C GLN A 76 -12.11 27.07 25.54
N ASN A 77 -12.76 28.19 25.86
CA ASN A 77 -14.03 28.60 25.25
C ASN A 77 -13.93 28.92 23.76
N VAL A 78 -12.73 29.20 23.23
CA VAL A 78 -12.52 29.47 21.81
C VAL A 78 -11.91 28.26 21.10
N SER A 79 -11.08 27.48 21.80
CA SER A 79 -10.35 26.35 21.22
C SER A 79 -11.26 25.27 20.62
N HIS A 80 -12.45 25.04 21.18
CA HIS A 80 -13.37 24.05 20.63
C HIS A 80 -13.99 24.51 19.31
N LEU A 81 -14.22 25.81 19.13
CA LEU A 81 -14.77 26.40 17.90
C LEU A 81 -13.80 26.19 16.72
N LEU A 82 -12.50 26.41 16.94
CA LEU A 82 -11.48 26.14 15.92
C LEU A 82 -11.46 24.65 15.52
N ALA A 83 -11.58 23.76 16.50
CA ALA A 83 -11.61 22.33 16.25
C ALA A 83 -12.88 21.90 15.49
N ASP A 84 -14.00 22.59 15.71
CA ASP A 84 -15.27 22.37 15.00
C ASP A 84 -15.20 22.90 13.56
N ASP A 85 -14.60 24.07 13.34
CA ASP A 85 -14.39 24.65 12.01
C ASP A 85 -13.49 23.79 11.11
N VAL A 86 -12.38 23.29 11.66
CA VAL A 86 -11.51 22.36 10.94
C VAL A 86 -12.24 21.07 10.61
N PHE A 87 -13.05 20.56 11.55
CA PHE A 87 -13.86 19.37 11.35
C PHE A 87 -14.93 19.58 10.28
N HIS A 88 -15.62 20.73 10.26
CA HIS A 88 -16.61 21.06 9.24
C HIS A 88 -15.98 21.17 7.84
N LYS A 89 -14.84 21.87 7.72
CA LYS A 89 -14.11 21.96 6.44
C LYS A 89 -13.63 20.62 5.93
N TRP A 90 -13.25 19.72 6.84
CA TRP A 90 -12.92 18.34 6.50
C TRP A 90 -14.18 17.57 6.05
N SER A 91 -15.25 17.63 6.84
CA SER A 91 -16.53 16.99 6.57
C SER A 91 -17.12 17.36 5.21
N ASP A 92 -16.98 18.62 4.78
CA ASP A 92 -17.50 19.09 3.49
C ASP A 92 -16.67 18.60 2.30
N LYS A 93 -15.35 18.41 2.49
CA LYS A 93 -14.44 17.99 1.42
C LYS A 93 -14.48 16.48 1.16
N ILE A 94 -14.67 15.68 2.21
CA ILE A 94 -14.54 14.23 2.14
C ILE A 94 -15.51 13.57 1.15
N PRO A 95 -16.81 13.90 1.12
CA PRO A 95 -17.74 13.29 0.16
C PRO A 95 -17.34 13.54 -1.31
N HIS A 96 -16.80 14.72 -1.61
CA HIS A 96 -16.33 15.05 -2.96
C HIS A 96 -15.07 14.26 -3.32
N LEU A 97 -14.08 14.24 -2.42
CA LEU A 97 -12.84 13.49 -2.61
C LEU A 97 -13.12 11.99 -2.76
N LEU A 98 -13.99 11.42 -1.93
CA LEU A 98 -14.37 10.01 -2.02
C LEU A 98 -15.05 9.72 -3.36
N LYS A 99 -15.97 10.57 -3.82
CA LYS A 99 -16.55 10.40 -5.17
C LYS A 99 -15.46 10.45 -6.23
N GLU A 100 -14.69 11.52 -6.34
CA GLU A 100 -13.71 11.66 -7.43
C GLU A 100 -12.67 10.54 -7.46
N LYS A 101 -12.19 10.12 -6.29
CA LYS A 101 -11.13 9.11 -6.18
C LYS A 101 -11.65 7.68 -6.28
N LEU A 102 -12.84 7.39 -5.76
CA LEU A 102 -13.43 6.06 -5.90
C LEU A 102 -13.83 5.79 -7.35
N HIS A 103 -14.29 6.80 -8.10
CA HIS A 103 -14.69 6.67 -9.52
C HIS A 103 -13.51 6.50 -10.51
N GLN A 104 -12.28 6.39 -10.01
CA GLN A 104 -11.11 6.14 -10.84
C GLN A 104 -10.99 4.64 -11.19
N PRO A 105 -10.40 4.30 -12.34
CA PRO A 105 -10.15 2.92 -12.70
C PRO A 105 -9.19 2.26 -11.70
N LEU A 106 -9.32 0.94 -11.50
CA LEU A 106 -8.49 0.15 -10.60
C LEU A 106 -7.01 0.13 -11.02
N ILE A 107 -6.77 0.17 -12.33
CA ILE A 107 -5.48 -0.11 -12.95
C ILE A 107 -5.14 0.98 -13.95
N LEU A 108 -3.87 1.39 -13.97
CA LEU A 108 -3.29 2.25 -15.00
C LEU A 108 -2.16 1.54 -15.73
N ARG A 109 -2.10 1.74 -17.04
CA ARG A 109 -1.05 1.20 -17.91
C ARG A 109 -0.06 2.31 -18.23
N GLU A 110 1.12 2.27 -17.62
CA GLU A 110 2.21 3.19 -17.87
C GLU A 110 3.35 2.49 -18.60
N ASN A 111 3.70 2.96 -19.80
CA ASN A 111 4.88 2.51 -20.56
C ASN A 111 5.02 0.97 -20.64
N ASN A 112 3.94 0.28 -21.00
CA ASN A 112 3.85 -1.20 -21.07
C ASN A 112 3.92 -1.97 -19.74
N SER A 113 4.02 -1.28 -18.60
CA SER A 113 3.86 -1.86 -17.27
C SER A 113 2.51 -1.47 -16.67
N ILE A 114 2.02 -2.31 -15.78
CA ILE A 114 0.75 -2.11 -15.11
C ILE A 114 1.01 -1.62 -13.69
N VAL A 115 0.24 -0.64 -13.21
CA VAL A 115 0.32 -0.08 -11.85
C VAL A 115 -1.08 -0.02 -11.25
N VAL A 116 -1.18 -0.31 -9.95
CA VAL A 116 -2.42 -0.19 -9.19
C VAL A 116 -2.72 1.28 -8.92
N ASN A 117 -3.89 1.74 -9.34
CA ASN A 117 -4.31 3.12 -9.15
C ASN A 117 -5.07 3.29 -7.83
N PHE A 118 -4.31 3.33 -6.73
CA PHE A 118 -4.84 3.63 -5.40
C PHE A 118 -4.16 4.89 -4.86
N ASP A 119 -4.92 5.97 -4.74
CA ASP A 119 -4.41 7.28 -4.32
C ASP A 119 -4.06 7.28 -2.81
N ASP A 120 -2.88 7.78 -2.46
CA ASP A 120 -2.41 7.96 -1.08
C ASP A 120 -3.36 8.85 -0.24
N GLN A 121 -4.15 9.69 -0.90
CA GLN A 121 -5.20 10.48 -0.24
C GLN A 121 -6.27 9.59 0.40
N LEU A 122 -6.65 8.46 -0.21
CA LEU A 122 -7.63 7.53 0.38
C LEU A 122 -7.09 6.86 1.64
N GLU A 123 -5.81 6.47 1.64
CA GLU A 123 -5.16 5.96 2.86
C GLU A 123 -5.10 7.02 3.95
N THR A 124 -4.86 8.28 3.57
CA THR A 124 -4.83 9.40 4.52
C THR A 124 -6.20 9.61 5.14
N VAL A 125 -7.28 9.59 4.35
CA VAL A 125 -8.66 9.66 4.85
C VAL A 125 -8.96 8.51 5.82
N ILE A 126 -8.56 7.28 5.50
CA ILE A 126 -8.74 6.13 6.41
C ILE A 126 -8.05 6.38 7.76
N ARG A 127 -6.83 6.90 7.75
CA ARG A 127 -6.08 7.23 8.98
C ARG A 127 -6.76 8.37 9.74
N GLU A 128 -7.19 9.42 9.05
CA GLU A 128 -7.92 10.56 9.63
C GLU A 128 -9.21 10.11 10.32
N VAL A 129 -10.04 9.32 9.65
CA VAL A 129 -11.29 8.79 10.23
C VAL A 129 -10.99 7.95 11.47
N LYS A 130 -9.96 7.09 11.44
CA LYS A 130 -9.52 6.33 12.63
C LYS A 130 -9.18 7.23 13.82
N HIS A 131 -8.48 8.33 13.56
CA HIS A 131 -8.14 9.28 14.61
C HIS A 131 -9.37 10.06 15.11
N LEU A 132 -10.27 10.45 14.23
CA LEU A 132 -11.50 11.16 14.58
C LEU A 132 -12.45 10.29 15.40
N ILE A 133 -12.57 8.99 15.09
CA ILE A 133 -13.32 8.02 15.93
C ILE A 133 -12.76 8.00 17.35
N ARG A 134 -11.43 8.00 17.52
CA ARG A 134 -10.79 8.00 18.84
C ARG A 134 -11.01 9.30 19.62
N LEU A 135 -11.08 10.45 18.94
CA LEU A 135 -11.13 11.76 19.57
C LEU A 135 -12.55 12.26 19.87
N ARG A 136 -13.49 12.07 18.93
CA ARG A 136 -14.86 12.60 19.01
C ARG A 136 -15.95 11.52 19.07
N GLY A 137 -15.59 10.24 18.91
CA GLY A 137 -16.55 9.14 18.82
C GLY A 137 -17.17 9.00 17.42
N GLU A 138 -17.82 7.86 17.19
CA GLU A 138 -18.35 7.48 15.87
C GLU A 138 -19.54 8.34 15.41
N SER A 139 -20.31 8.90 16.34
CA SER A 139 -21.57 9.60 16.06
C SER A 139 -21.41 10.99 15.43
N CYS A 140 -20.20 11.56 15.43
CA CYS A 140 -19.95 12.89 14.86
C CYS A 140 -19.58 12.84 13.38
N LEU A 141 -19.29 11.66 12.83
CA LEU A 141 -18.73 11.50 11.48
C LEU A 141 -19.82 11.54 10.39
N PRO A 142 -19.52 12.10 9.21
CA PRO A 142 -20.36 11.95 8.03
C PRO A 142 -20.59 10.47 7.70
N GLU A 143 -21.80 10.14 7.28
CA GLU A 143 -22.19 8.76 6.98
C GLU A 143 -21.36 8.17 5.82
N GLU A 144 -20.97 9.00 4.85
CA GLU A 144 -20.11 8.64 3.73
C GLU A 144 -18.69 8.26 4.17
N ALA A 145 -18.11 9.02 5.11
CA ALA A 145 -16.78 8.73 5.64
C ALA A 145 -16.79 7.47 6.51
N HIS A 146 -17.88 7.28 7.25
CA HIS A 146 -18.06 6.12 8.11
C HIS A 146 -18.30 4.83 7.31
N SER A 147 -19.11 4.88 6.26
CA SER A 147 -19.33 3.73 5.36
C SER A 147 -18.05 3.33 4.63
N PHE A 148 -17.29 4.31 4.12
CA PHE A 148 -15.97 4.09 3.53
C PHE A 148 -14.99 3.44 4.51
N TYR A 149 -14.97 3.91 5.77
CA TYR A 149 -14.12 3.31 6.80
C TYR A 149 -14.47 1.86 7.13
N ARG A 150 -15.75 1.46 7.04
CA ARG A 150 -16.15 0.05 7.18
C ARG A 150 -15.67 -0.81 6.00
N GLN A 151 -15.70 -0.25 4.79
CA GLN A 151 -15.24 -0.93 3.57
C GLN A 151 -13.71 -1.00 3.46
N ARG A 152 -12.96 -0.30 4.33
CA ARG A 152 -11.49 -0.28 4.34
C ARG A 152 -10.88 -1.67 4.25
N ASP A 153 -11.37 -2.63 5.04
CA ASP A 153 -10.74 -3.95 5.10
C ASP A 153 -10.93 -4.70 3.77
N GLN A 154 -12.10 -4.58 3.14
CA GLN A 154 -12.36 -5.09 1.80
C GLN A 154 -11.47 -4.43 0.74
N LEU A 155 -11.37 -3.09 0.76
CA LEU A 155 -10.50 -2.34 -0.15
C LEU A 155 -9.02 -2.72 0.04
N GLY A 156 -8.61 -2.97 1.28
CA GLY A 156 -7.27 -3.45 1.62
C GLY A 156 -6.98 -4.83 1.04
N GLU A 157 -7.90 -5.78 1.19
CA GLU A 157 -7.80 -7.12 0.60
C GLU A 157 -7.75 -7.05 -0.93
N GLN A 158 -8.67 -6.30 -1.55
CA GLN A 158 -8.71 -6.08 -3.00
C GLN A 158 -7.40 -5.48 -3.52
N ARG A 159 -6.82 -4.50 -2.80
CA ARG A 159 -5.53 -3.89 -3.14
C ARG A 159 -4.38 -4.89 -3.08
N ILE A 160 -4.35 -5.77 -2.08
CA ILE A 160 -3.31 -6.81 -1.94
C ILE A 160 -3.40 -7.79 -3.12
N VAL A 161 -4.60 -8.28 -3.42
CA VAL A 161 -4.84 -9.20 -4.55
C VAL A 161 -4.44 -8.55 -5.86
N LEU A 162 -4.89 -7.32 -6.10
CA LEU A 162 -4.60 -6.60 -7.32
C LEU A 162 -3.09 -6.33 -7.48
N LYS A 163 -2.40 -5.96 -6.41
CA LYS A 163 -0.94 -5.81 -6.43
C LYS A 163 -0.25 -7.12 -6.81
N ALA A 164 -0.68 -8.25 -6.25
CA ALA A 164 -0.12 -9.56 -6.59
C ALA A 164 -0.34 -9.92 -8.08
N ILE A 165 -1.51 -9.59 -8.66
CA ILE A 165 -1.79 -9.78 -10.09
C ILE A 165 -0.84 -8.93 -10.95
N VAL A 166 -0.71 -7.65 -10.59
CA VAL A 166 0.14 -6.69 -11.31
C VAL A 166 1.61 -7.10 -11.25
N ASP A 167 2.09 -7.51 -10.08
CA ASP A 167 3.46 -8.00 -9.87
C ASP A 167 3.72 -9.24 -10.74
N ARG A 168 2.82 -10.23 -10.76
CA ARG A 168 2.95 -11.41 -11.63
C ARG A 168 2.95 -11.06 -13.11
N TYR A 169 2.10 -10.11 -13.54
CA TYR A 169 2.07 -9.67 -14.94
C TYR A 169 3.38 -8.98 -15.33
N ASN A 170 3.87 -8.07 -14.49
CA ASN A 170 5.10 -7.33 -14.71
C ASN A 170 6.33 -8.26 -14.68
N GLU A 171 6.36 -9.25 -13.78
CA GLU A 171 7.39 -10.30 -13.73
C GLU A 171 7.39 -11.13 -15.02
N LEU A 172 6.23 -11.66 -15.42
CA LEU A 172 6.10 -12.43 -16.66
C LEU A 172 6.62 -11.63 -17.85
N ARG A 173 6.25 -10.34 -17.93
CA ARG A 173 6.67 -9.46 -19.00
C ARG A 173 8.17 -9.15 -18.98
N ALA A 174 8.77 -8.99 -17.79
CA ALA A 174 10.20 -8.74 -17.64
C ALA A 174 11.05 -9.96 -17.98
N GLU A 175 10.57 -11.17 -17.68
CA GLU A 175 11.33 -12.39 -17.91
C GLU A 175 11.16 -12.98 -19.32
N LEU A 176 10.30 -12.42 -20.17
CA LEU A 176 10.06 -12.92 -21.52
C LEU A 176 11.16 -12.47 -22.49
N LEU A 177 11.88 -13.42 -23.07
CA LEU A 177 12.81 -13.12 -24.16
C LEU A 177 12.07 -12.83 -25.48
N SER A 178 12.69 -12.06 -26.36
CA SER A 178 12.13 -11.68 -27.67
C SER A 178 11.71 -12.87 -28.53
N ILE A 179 12.41 -14.00 -28.38
CA ILE A 179 12.13 -15.26 -29.09
C ILE A 179 11.00 -16.09 -28.47
N GLU A 180 10.70 -15.88 -27.18
CA GLU A 180 9.64 -16.56 -26.44
C GLU A 180 8.30 -15.81 -26.55
N MET A 181 8.36 -14.52 -26.90
CA MET A 181 7.20 -13.65 -27.06
C MET A 181 6.09 -14.25 -27.95
N PRO A 182 6.38 -14.84 -29.15
CA PRO A 182 5.32 -15.38 -30.01
C PRO A 182 4.56 -16.56 -29.38
N LEU A 183 5.22 -17.35 -28.54
CA LEU A 183 4.60 -18.50 -27.86
C LEU A 183 3.68 -18.05 -26.72
N VAL A 184 4.07 -16.97 -26.01
CA VAL A 184 3.35 -16.49 -24.83
C VAL A 184 2.34 -15.38 -25.17
N GLN A 185 2.43 -14.79 -26.37
CA GLN A 185 1.53 -13.74 -26.85
C GLN A 185 0.04 -14.08 -26.75
N PRO A 186 -0.46 -15.28 -27.13
CA PRO A 186 -1.88 -15.63 -26.98
C PRO A 186 -2.33 -15.76 -25.52
N VAL A 187 -1.41 -16.05 -24.62
CA VAL A 187 -1.66 -16.15 -23.18
C VAL A 187 -1.70 -14.76 -22.56
N LEU A 188 -0.75 -13.90 -22.93
CA LEU A 188 -0.75 -12.48 -22.53
C LEU A 188 -1.98 -11.72 -23.03
N HIS A 189 -2.41 -11.95 -24.28
CA HIS A 189 -3.62 -11.30 -24.81
C HIS A 189 -4.88 -11.68 -24.01
N ARG A 190 -4.94 -12.92 -23.48
CA ARG A 190 -6.03 -13.33 -22.59
C ARG A 190 -5.97 -12.62 -21.25
N MET A 191 -4.78 -12.45 -20.67
CA MET A 191 -4.61 -11.63 -19.46
C MET A 191 -4.98 -10.18 -19.71
N ASP A 192 -4.51 -9.59 -20.81
CA ASP A 192 -4.83 -8.21 -21.19
C ASP A 192 -6.35 -8.04 -21.37
N ALA A 193 -7.04 -9.00 -21.99
CA ALA A 193 -8.49 -8.98 -22.12
C ALA A 193 -9.22 -9.08 -20.76
N LEU A 194 -8.66 -9.85 -19.82
CA LEU A 194 -9.18 -9.94 -18.45
C LEU A 194 -8.90 -8.69 -17.63
N LEU A 195 -7.83 -7.95 -17.92
CA LEU A 195 -7.44 -6.72 -17.20
C LEU A 195 -8.09 -5.46 -17.79
N LEU A 196 -8.49 -5.49 -19.06
CA LEU A 196 -9.12 -4.37 -19.78
C LEU A 196 -10.35 -3.79 -19.05
N PRO A 197 -11.29 -4.59 -18.49
CA PRO A 197 -12.39 -4.05 -17.71
C PRO A 197 -11.92 -3.25 -16.48
N GLY A 198 -10.82 -3.68 -15.86
CA GLY A 198 -10.18 -3.01 -14.72
C GLY A 198 -9.50 -1.68 -15.08
N GLU A 199 -9.15 -1.50 -16.36
CA GLU A 199 -8.58 -0.25 -16.88
C GLU A 199 -9.67 0.77 -17.26
N THR A 200 -10.87 0.34 -17.65
CA THR A 200 -11.89 1.25 -18.21
C THR A 200 -13.19 1.37 -17.42
N ASN A 201 -13.72 0.26 -16.90
CA ASN A 201 -15.12 0.19 -16.45
C ASN A 201 -15.29 -0.16 -14.98
N VAL A 202 -14.34 -0.89 -14.39
CA VAL A 202 -14.45 -1.37 -13.02
C VAL A 202 -13.89 -0.31 -12.06
N ILE A 203 -14.73 0.06 -11.11
CA ILE A 203 -14.50 1.14 -10.16
C ILE A 203 -14.35 0.54 -8.75
N TRP A 204 -13.56 1.16 -7.87
CA TRP A 204 -13.34 0.68 -6.50
C TRP A 204 -14.63 0.55 -5.66
N SER A 205 -15.69 1.29 -5.99
CA SER A 205 -16.97 1.28 -5.29
C SER A 205 -17.93 0.17 -5.71
N ASP A 206 -17.62 -0.59 -6.77
CA ASP A 206 -18.54 -1.59 -7.31
C ASP A 206 -18.53 -2.88 -6.47
N GLU A 207 -19.71 -3.39 -6.09
CA GLU A 207 -19.84 -4.60 -5.27
C GLU A 207 -19.29 -5.87 -5.96
N GLY A 208 -19.22 -5.87 -7.30
CA GLY A 208 -18.71 -6.99 -8.10
C GLY A 208 -17.19 -7.08 -8.24
N VAL A 209 -16.44 -6.11 -7.71
CA VAL A 209 -14.97 -6.04 -7.85
C VAL A 209 -14.29 -7.26 -7.24
N SER A 210 -14.77 -7.74 -6.10
CA SER A 210 -14.16 -8.87 -5.39
C SER A 210 -14.24 -10.17 -6.19
N GLU A 211 -15.37 -10.43 -6.85
CA GLU A 211 -15.55 -11.62 -7.70
C GLU A 211 -14.72 -11.51 -8.98
N TYR A 212 -14.73 -10.32 -9.60
CA TYR A 212 -13.87 -10.04 -10.75
C TYR A 212 -12.39 -10.25 -10.43
N LEU A 213 -11.90 -9.67 -9.34
CA LEU A 213 -10.49 -9.81 -8.92
C LEU A 213 -10.13 -11.27 -8.63
N ARG A 214 -11.01 -12.06 -8.03
CA ARG A 214 -10.77 -13.48 -7.82
C ARG A 214 -10.61 -14.24 -9.14
N ASN A 215 -11.49 -13.99 -10.11
CA ASN A 215 -11.41 -14.63 -11.44
C ASN A 215 -10.11 -14.25 -12.17
N VAL A 216 -9.71 -12.98 -12.08
CA VAL A 216 -8.44 -12.50 -12.65
C VAL A 216 -7.25 -13.10 -11.91
N GLU A 217 -7.31 -13.21 -10.59
CA GLU A 217 -6.27 -13.82 -9.77
C GLU A 217 -6.06 -15.29 -10.14
N ASP A 218 -7.12 -16.10 -10.17
CA ASP A 218 -7.06 -17.52 -10.53
C ASP A 218 -6.47 -17.70 -11.93
N SER A 219 -6.93 -16.90 -12.89
CA SER A 219 -6.41 -16.92 -14.26
C SER A 219 -4.92 -16.52 -14.30
N SER A 220 -4.52 -15.50 -13.53
CA SER A 220 -3.13 -15.05 -13.44
C SER A 220 -2.21 -16.11 -12.84
N LEU A 221 -2.68 -16.85 -11.82
CA LEU A 221 -1.95 -17.93 -11.16
C LEU A 221 -1.75 -19.13 -12.10
N VAL A 222 -2.80 -19.52 -12.81
CA VAL A 222 -2.73 -20.59 -13.81
C VAL A 222 -1.71 -20.23 -14.89
N ILE A 223 -1.77 -19.01 -15.43
CA ILE A 223 -0.84 -18.57 -16.47
C ILE A 223 0.60 -18.48 -15.95
N HIS A 224 0.80 -17.87 -14.79
CA HIS A 224 2.12 -17.75 -14.20
C HIS A 224 2.74 -19.13 -13.93
N SER A 225 1.97 -20.05 -13.32
CA SER A 225 2.45 -21.42 -13.07
C SER A 225 2.79 -22.18 -14.34
N GLN A 226 2.00 -22.01 -15.41
CA GLN A 226 2.28 -22.62 -16.72
C GLN A 226 3.60 -22.13 -17.31
N VAL A 227 3.85 -20.82 -17.28
CA VAL A 227 5.11 -20.25 -17.77
C VAL A 227 6.29 -20.73 -16.93
N GLN A 228 6.15 -20.79 -15.61
CA GLN A 228 7.21 -21.29 -14.73
C GLN A 228 7.51 -22.78 -14.96
N VAL A 229 6.48 -23.61 -15.17
CA VAL A 229 6.64 -25.03 -15.51
C VAL A 229 7.33 -25.19 -16.87
N ALA A 230 6.91 -24.45 -17.89
CA ALA A 230 7.54 -24.48 -19.21
C ALA A 230 9.02 -24.08 -19.13
N LYS A 231 9.35 -23.01 -18.38
CA LYS A 231 10.75 -22.60 -18.15
C LYS A 231 11.54 -23.66 -17.41
N LYS A 232 10.96 -24.31 -16.41
CA LYS A 232 11.61 -25.40 -15.68
C LYS A 232 11.89 -26.60 -16.59
N ASN A 233 10.90 -26.99 -17.40
CA ASN A 233 11.05 -28.09 -18.37
C ASN A 233 12.15 -27.78 -19.38
N LEU A 234 12.18 -26.55 -19.89
CA LEU A 234 13.22 -26.09 -20.82
C LEU A 234 14.61 -26.10 -20.18
N ARG A 235 14.75 -25.69 -18.92
CA ARG A 235 16.02 -25.80 -18.18
C ARG A 235 16.45 -27.25 -17.98
N GLU A 236 15.53 -28.14 -17.60
CA GLU A 236 15.84 -29.58 -17.47
C GLU A 236 16.33 -30.17 -18.80
N ILE A 237 15.70 -29.79 -19.92
CA ILE A 237 16.15 -30.23 -21.26
C ILE A 237 17.53 -29.66 -21.58
N GLN A 238 17.77 -28.38 -21.30
CA GLN A 238 19.07 -27.75 -21.50
C GLN A 238 20.16 -28.43 -20.67
N ASP A 239 19.90 -28.72 -19.40
CA ASP A 239 20.84 -29.40 -18.51
C ASP A 239 21.18 -30.81 -19.01
N LEU A 240 20.19 -31.56 -19.52
CA LEU A 240 20.43 -32.86 -20.17
C LEU A 240 21.29 -32.70 -21.44
N CYS A 241 21.01 -31.70 -22.27
CA CYS A 241 21.83 -31.42 -23.46
C CYS A 241 23.26 -30.99 -23.11
N TYR A 242 23.45 -30.19 -22.04
CA TYR A 242 24.78 -29.83 -21.56
C TYR A 242 25.51 -31.02 -20.96
N ALA A 243 24.82 -31.90 -20.23
CA ALA A 243 25.40 -33.14 -19.74
C ALA A 243 25.88 -34.02 -20.89
N TRP A 244 25.09 -34.14 -21.97
CA TRP A 244 25.51 -34.84 -23.18
C TRP A 244 26.73 -34.19 -23.86
N GLY A 245 26.82 -32.86 -23.88
CA GLY A 245 27.94 -32.14 -24.50
C GLY A 245 29.24 -32.16 -23.67
N ASN A 246 29.13 -32.14 -22.34
CA ASN A 246 30.28 -32.14 -21.42
C ASN A 246 30.77 -33.54 -21.06
N ASN A 247 29.89 -34.55 -21.10
CA ASN A 247 30.30 -35.94 -21.02
C ASN A 247 30.97 -36.30 -22.35
N GLU A 248 32.30 -36.38 -22.33
CA GLU A 248 33.17 -36.74 -23.46
C GLU A 248 32.77 -37.98 -24.29
N PRO A 249 32.03 -39.02 -23.82
CA PRO A 249 31.77 -40.20 -24.66
C PRO A 249 30.90 -39.97 -25.92
N ILE A 250 30.15 -38.86 -26.05
CA ILE A 250 29.32 -38.60 -27.25
C ILE A 250 30.12 -37.90 -28.36
N LEU A 251 31.07 -37.03 -27.99
CA LEU A 251 31.87 -36.21 -28.92
C LEU A 251 33.29 -36.76 -29.16
N CYS A 252 33.70 -37.81 -28.45
CA CYS A 252 34.95 -38.49 -28.70
C CYS A 252 34.87 -39.34 -29.97
N GLU A 253 35.13 -38.71 -31.12
CA GLU A 253 35.40 -39.37 -32.40
C GLU A 253 36.74 -40.16 -32.41
N LYS A 254 37.40 -40.28 -31.25
CA LYS A 254 38.54 -41.16 -31.06
C LYS A 254 38.05 -42.43 -30.40
N ALA A 255 37.98 -43.51 -31.18
CA ALA A 255 37.92 -44.87 -30.68
C ALA A 255 38.86 -44.99 -29.46
N LEU A 256 38.27 -45.09 -28.26
CA LEU A 256 39.06 -45.30 -27.06
C LEU A 256 39.87 -46.59 -27.28
N PRO A 257 41.20 -46.56 -27.16
CA PRO A 257 41.98 -47.79 -27.23
C PRO A 257 41.51 -48.72 -26.12
N LEU A 258 41.33 -50.00 -26.49
CA LEU A 258 40.86 -51.08 -25.63
C LEU A 258 41.40 -50.94 -24.19
N ASP A 259 40.51 -50.77 -23.21
CA ASP A 259 40.93 -50.70 -21.81
C ASP A 259 41.28 -52.12 -21.32
N LEU A 260 42.58 -52.39 -21.23
CA LEU A 260 43.13 -53.72 -20.95
C LEU A 260 42.80 -54.22 -19.52
N ALA A 261 42.33 -53.35 -18.63
CA ALA A 261 41.96 -53.70 -17.27
C ALA A 261 40.52 -54.27 -17.15
N THR A 262 39.61 -53.82 -18.01
CA THR A 262 38.18 -54.20 -17.98
C THR A 262 37.76 -55.09 -19.15
N LEU A 263 38.62 -55.27 -20.16
CA LEU A 263 38.33 -56.00 -21.40
C LEU A 263 37.07 -55.47 -22.13
N LYS A 264 36.67 -54.23 -21.87
CA LYS A 264 35.58 -53.57 -22.58
C LYS A 264 36.13 -52.91 -23.84
N THR A 265 35.64 -53.32 -25.00
CA THR A 265 35.87 -52.60 -26.27
C THR A 265 35.21 -51.23 -26.18
N GLY A 266 35.73 -50.20 -26.85
CA GLY A 266 35.02 -48.91 -26.95
C GLY A 266 33.56 -49.07 -27.37
N ASP A 267 33.28 -50.04 -28.25
CA ASP A 267 31.94 -50.44 -28.67
C ASP A 267 31.05 -50.97 -27.52
N SER A 268 31.59 -51.68 -26.54
CA SER A 268 30.80 -52.20 -25.42
C SER A 268 30.45 -51.12 -24.39
N VAL A 269 31.29 -50.10 -24.23
CA VAL A 269 30.98 -48.94 -23.38
C VAL A 269 29.87 -48.09 -24.01
N VAL A 270 29.92 -47.91 -25.34
CA VAL A 270 28.85 -47.23 -26.09
C VAL A 270 27.53 -47.99 -26.01
N ASP A 271 27.55 -49.32 -26.18
CA ASP A 271 26.34 -50.14 -26.14
C ASP A 271 25.75 -50.33 -24.73
N GLU A 272 26.58 -50.54 -23.70
CA GLU A 272 26.09 -50.85 -22.35
C GLU A 272 25.82 -49.62 -21.49
N GLU A 273 26.49 -48.49 -21.71
CA GLU A 273 26.39 -47.33 -20.82
C GLU A 273 25.77 -46.13 -21.52
N LEU A 274 26.19 -45.83 -22.76
CA LEU A 274 25.75 -44.63 -23.46
C LEU A 274 24.35 -44.75 -24.06
N LYS A 275 24.05 -45.85 -24.78
CA LYS A 275 22.72 -46.10 -25.36
C LYS A 275 21.58 -46.13 -24.33
N PRO A 276 21.68 -46.83 -23.18
CA PRO A 276 20.59 -46.81 -22.20
C PRO A 276 20.43 -45.44 -21.56
N MET A 277 21.53 -44.73 -21.25
CA MET A 277 21.48 -43.35 -20.74
C MET A 277 20.74 -42.43 -21.70
N MET A 278 21.08 -42.45 -23.00
CA MET A 278 20.40 -41.63 -24.01
C MET A 278 18.95 -42.05 -24.25
N MET A 279 18.61 -43.34 -24.13
CA MET A 279 17.22 -43.80 -24.22
C MET A 279 16.39 -43.32 -23.02
N ASP A 280 16.95 -43.36 -21.81
CA ASP A 280 16.24 -42.92 -20.60
C ASP A 280 16.11 -41.40 -20.55
N ASP A 281 17.15 -40.67 -20.92
CA ASP A 281 17.09 -39.21 -21.11
C ASP A 281 16.13 -38.84 -22.24
N GLY A 282 16.10 -39.61 -23.33
CA GLY A 282 15.13 -39.44 -24.43
C GLY A 282 13.68 -39.64 -23.97
N LYS A 283 13.41 -40.66 -23.15
CA LYS A 283 12.09 -40.84 -22.50
C LYS A 283 11.78 -39.67 -21.56
N ARG A 284 12.78 -39.17 -20.83
CA ARG A 284 12.63 -38.03 -19.91
C ARG A 284 12.25 -36.75 -20.66
N ILE A 285 12.97 -36.42 -21.73
CA ILE A 285 12.66 -35.28 -22.61
C ILE A 285 11.27 -35.45 -23.23
N HIS A 286 10.93 -36.66 -23.68
CA HIS A 286 9.59 -36.93 -24.22
C HIS A 286 8.49 -36.67 -23.18
N LEU A 287 8.68 -37.08 -21.92
CA LEU A 287 7.74 -36.78 -20.84
C LEU A 287 7.65 -35.28 -20.55
N LEU A 288 8.79 -34.57 -20.49
CA LEU A 288 8.83 -33.12 -20.27
C LEU A 288 8.08 -32.34 -21.37
N LEU A 289 8.20 -32.78 -22.62
CA LEU A 289 7.47 -32.21 -23.76
C LEU A 289 5.99 -32.62 -23.79
N GLN A 290 5.62 -33.80 -23.27
CA GLN A 290 4.21 -34.21 -23.17
C GLN A 290 3.44 -33.40 -22.11
N VAL A 291 4.12 -32.98 -21.03
CA VAL A 291 3.54 -32.07 -20.03
C VAL A 291 3.26 -30.69 -20.65
N GLU A 292 3.98 -30.33 -21.73
CA GLU A 292 3.71 -29.15 -22.57
C GLU A 292 2.64 -29.36 -23.64
N LYS A 293 1.68 -30.27 -23.48
CA LYS A 293 0.40 -30.19 -24.22
C LYS A 293 -0.42 -28.98 -23.76
N ILE A 294 0.09 -27.80 -24.10
CA ILE A 294 -0.58 -26.52 -24.24
C ILE A 294 -1.81 -26.64 -25.17
N ASN A 295 -1.93 -27.73 -25.94
CA ASN A 295 -3.04 -28.02 -26.84
C ASN A 295 -4.38 -28.34 -26.17
N ASP A 296 -4.43 -28.77 -24.92
CA ASP A 296 -5.73 -29.04 -24.26
C ASP A 296 -6.44 -27.74 -23.83
N ILE A 297 -5.78 -26.57 -23.95
CA ILE A 297 -6.42 -25.26 -23.72
C ILE A 297 -7.00 -24.67 -25.02
N VAL A 298 -6.52 -25.10 -26.19
CA VAL A 298 -7.09 -24.67 -27.49
C VAL A 298 -8.41 -25.40 -27.79
N GLN A 299 -8.60 -26.62 -27.27
CA GLN A 299 -9.78 -27.44 -27.58
C GLN A 299 -10.91 -27.40 -26.53
N VAL A 300 -10.66 -26.97 -25.28
CA VAL A 300 -11.68 -27.06 -24.22
C VAL A 300 -12.71 -25.90 -24.24
N ASN A 301 -12.42 -24.76 -24.88
CA ASN A 301 -13.37 -23.61 -24.92
C ASN A 301 -13.85 -23.22 -26.35
N MET A 302 -13.81 -24.13 -27.32
CA MET A 302 -14.57 -24.01 -28.58
C MET A 302 -15.90 -24.79 -28.54
N LYS A 303 -16.53 -24.84 -27.36
CA LYS A 303 -17.92 -25.28 -27.17
C LYS A 303 -18.67 -24.30 -26.29
#